data_AF-A0A7J7ILU7-F1
#
_entry.id   AF-A0A7J7ILU7-F1
#
_cell.length_a   1.000
_cell.length_b   1.000
_cell.length_c   1.000
_cell.angle_alpha   90.00
_cell.angle_beta   90.00
_cell.angle_gamma   90.00
#
_symmetry.space_group_name_H-M   'P 1'
#
loop_
_entity.id
_entity.type
_entity.pdbx_description
1 polymer ?
#
loop_
_entity_poly.entity_id
_entity_poly.type
_entity_poly.pdbx_seq_one_letter_code
_entity_poly.pdbx_strand_id
1 'polypeptide(L)'
;MLNTDLHSPHIRRKMTLEDFIRNNRGINDGADLPRELLVDIYTSIQAEELRLSDTRSGQWGSHDFRYPAAMHPGEQQRAALFKEESERLLAQTRELFAQRRQQPPGFGRHSEAR
;
A
#
# COMPACT_ATOMS: atom_id res chain seq x y z
N MET A 1 4.01 4.09 -9.58
CA MET A 1 4.27 4.88 -8.35
C MET A 1 5.23 5.99 -8.75
N LEU A 2 4.72 7.04 -9.41
CA LEU A 2 5.57 7.91 -10.25
C LEU A 2 6.65 8.69 -9.48
N ASN A 3 6.32 9.28 -8.33
CA ASN A 3 7.27 10.07 -7.54
C ASN A 3 8.52 9.26 -7.13
N THR A 4 8.30 8.09 -6.52
CA THR A 4 9.39 7.19 -6.12
C THR A 4 10.16 6.69 -7.34
N ASP A 5 9.46 6.30 -8.41
CA ASP A 5 10.08 5.86 -9.66
C ASP A 5 11.07 6.91 -10.18
N LEU A 6 10.68 8.18 -10.23
CA LEU A 6 11.50 9.28 -10.76
C LEU A 6 12.65 9.69 -9.82
N HIS A 7 12.43 9.78 -8.51
CA HIS A 7 13.38 10.42 -7.58
C HIS A 7 14.23 9.48 -6.73
N SER A 8 13.82 8.21 -6.56
CA SER A 8 14.59 7.27 -5.73
C SER A 8 15.94 6.90 -6.38
N PRO A 9 17.10 7.07 -5.71
CA PRO A 9 18.40 6.72 -6.29
C PRO A 9 18.57 5.21 -6.52
N HIS A 10 17.75 4.38 -5.87
CA HIS A 10 17.80 2.92 -5.99
C HIS A 10 17.13 2.40 -7.28
N ILE A 11 16.35 3.23 -7.97
CA ILE A 11 15.64 2.83 -9.19
C ILE A 11 16.51 3.15 -10.40
N ARG A 12 17.08 2.08 -11.00
CA ARG A 12 17.99 2.18 -12.15
C ARG A 12 17.27 2.57 -13.44
N ARG A 13 16.08 2.02 -13.68
CA ARG A 13 15.27 2.31 -14.87
C ARG A 13 14.04 3.11 -14.46
N LYS A 14 14.12 4.43 -14.64
CA LYS A 14 13.04 5.36 -14.37
C LYS A 14 11.86 5.11 -15.30
N MET A 15 10.64 5.28 -14.81
CA MET A 15 9.44 5.25 -15.64
C MET A 15 9.52 6.41 -16.64
N THR A 16 9.31 6.15 -17.93
CA THR A 16 9.24 7.21 -18.94
C THR A 16 7.83 7.80 -19.00
N LEU A 17 7.69 8.96 -19.63
CA LEU A 17 6.37 9.56 -19.91
C LEU A 17 5.46 8.58 -20.66
N GLU A 18 5.98 7.90 -21.69
CA GLU A 18 5.20 6.94 -22.47
C GLU A 18 4.81 5.70 -21.64
N ASP A 19 5.70 5.22 -20.76
CA ASP A 19 5.36 4.17 -19.81
C ASP A 19 4.26 4.65 -18.84
N PHE A 20 4.33 5.89 -18.36
CA PHE A 20 3.31 6.49 -17.49
C PHE A 20 1.95 6.61 -18.18
N ILE A 21 1.92 7.09 -19.43
CA ILE A 21 0.69 7.18 -20.22
C ILE A 21 0.09 5.79 -20.43
N ARG A 22 0.90 4.81 -20.82
CA ARG A 22 0.44 3.42 -21.00
C ARG A 22 -0.11 2.83 -19.71
N ASN A 23 0.52 3.09 -18.58
CA ASN A 23 0.11 2.56 -17.28
C ASN A 23 -1.22 3.14 -16.78
N ASN A 24 -1.65 4.29 -17.28
CA ASN A 24 -2.90 4.96 -16.87
C ASN A 24 -4.02 4.86 -17.92
N ARG A 25 -3.88 4.00 -18.93
CA ARG A 25 -4.96 3.75 -19.89
C ARG A 25 -6.18 3.11 -19.21
N GLY A 26 -7.37 3.53 -19.59
CA GLY A 26 -8.64 3.02 -19.06
C GLY A 26 -8.95 3.41 -17.62
N ILE A 27 -8.17 4.29 -16.99
CA ILE A 27 -8.34 4.65 -15.58
C ILE A 27 -9.62 5.46 -15.30
N ASN A 28 -10.21 6.06 -16.33
CA ASN A 28 -11.43 6.86 -16.23
C ASN A 28 -12.65 6.02 -16.65
N ASP A 29 -13.09 5.10 -15.79
CA ASP A 29 -14.21 4.18 -16.04
C ASP A 29 -14.08 3.39 -17.36
N GLY A 30 -12.86 2.93 -17.66
CA GLY A 30 -12.55 2.22 -18.91
C GLY A 30 -12.18 3.14 -20.08
N ALA A 31 -12.25 4.46 -19.91
CA ALA A 31 -11.73 5.45 -20.85
C ALA A 31 -10.34 5.99 -20.46
N ASP A 32 -9.66 6.59 -21.43
CA ASP A 32 -8.36 7.23 -21.23
C ASP A 32 -8.51 8.69 -20.77
N LEU A 33 -7.60 9.14 -19.92
CA LEU A 33 -7.47 10.56 -19.57
C LEU A 33 -6.79 11.34 -20.73
N PRO A 34 -7.04 12.65 -20.87
CA PRO A 34 -6.35 13.48 -21.85
C PRO A 34 -4.83 13.38 -21.72
N ARG A 35 -4.13 13.20 -22.86
CA ARG A 35 -2.67 13.04 -22.86
C ARG A 35 -1.96 14.23 -22.22
N GLU A 36 -2.39 15.45 -22.54
CA GLU A 36 -1.79 16.68 -22.01
C GLU A 36 -1.83 16.72 -20.48
N LEU A 37 -2.94 16.30 -19.86
CA LEU A 37 -3.05 16.21 -18.40
C LEU A 37 -2.01 15.25 -17.81
N LEU A 38 -1.83 14.08 -18.44
CA LEU A 38 -0.83 13.10 -18.00
C LEU A 38 0.60 13.62 -18.19
N VAL A 39 0.84 14.38 -19.26
CA VAL A 39 2.13 15.04 -19.52
C VAL A 39 2.41 16.10 -18.45
N ASP A 40 1.45 16.96 -18.15
CA ASP A 40 1.58 18.02 -17.15
C ASP A 40 1.88 17.44 -15.76
N ILE A 41 1.14 16.41 -15.35
CA ILE A 41 1.38 15.71 -14.08
C ILE A 41 2.77 15.09 -14.06
N TYR A 42 3.15 14.38 -15.13
CA TYR A 42 4.45 13.72 -15.19
C TYR A 42 5.61 14.72 -15.12
N THR A 43 5.54 15.78 -15.90
CA THR A 43 6.57 16.82 -15.97
C THR A 43 6.68 17.60 -14.67
N SER A 44 5.55 17.92 -14.03
CA SER A 44 5.50 18.56 -12.71
C SER A 44 6.19 17.70 -11.65
N ILE A 45 5.83 16.42 -11.55
CA ILE A 45 6.45 15.48 -10.58
C ILE A 45 7.92 15.23 -10.94
N GLN A 46 8.29 15.22 -12.22
CA GLN A 46 9.69 15.08 -12.63
C GLN A 46 10.53 16.30 -12.20
N ALA A 47 9.97 17.50 -12.26
CA ALA A 47 10.66 18.74 -11.91
C ALA A 47 10.86 18.88 -10.40
N GLU A 48 9.85 18.49 -9.59
CA GLU A 48 9.88 18.64 -8.14
C GLU A 48 9.49 17.32 -7.43
N GLU A 49 10.40 16.84 -6.58
CA GLU A 49 10.14 15.67 -5.74
C GLU A 49 9.07 16.00 -4.69
N LEU A 50 8.01 15.20 -4.64
CA LEU A 50 7.02 15.30 -3.57
C LEU A 50 7.65 14.81 -2.27
N ARG A 51 7.99 15.76 -1.39
CA ARG A 51 8.55 15.50 -0.07
C ARG A 51 7.47 15.60 1.00
N LEU A 52 7.47 14.62 1.89
CA LEU A 52 6.77 14.73 3.17
C LEU A 52 7.65 15.60 4.08
N SER A 53 7.42 16.92 4.07
CA SER A 53 8.01 17.77 5.09
C SER A 53 7.44 17.39 6.45
N ASP A 54 8.30 17.33 7.48
CA ASP A 54 7.92 17.15 8.89
C ASP A 54 7.26 18.42 9.46
N THR A 55 6.46 19.10 8.64
CA THR A 55 5.49 20.07 9.11
C THR A 55 4.41 19.28 9.81
N ARG A 56 4.63 19.06 11.11
CA ARG A 56 3.63 18.94 12.19
C ARG A 56 2.33 18.28 11.73
N SER A 57 2.11 17.03 12.15
CA SER A 57 0.76 16.51 12.45
C SER A 57 -0.40 17.43 12.00
N GLY A 58 -0.88 17.27 10.78
CA GLY A 58 -2.19 17.80 10.38
C GLY A 58 -2.28 19.06 9.52
N GLN A 59 -1.25 19.48 8.77
CA GLN A 59 -1.44 20.53 7.75
C GLN A 59 -1.98 19.99 6.40
N TRP A 60 -2.83 18.95 6.44
CA TRP A 60 -3.73 18.53 5.36
C TRP A 60 -5.09 18.25 6.01
N GLY A 61 -5.73 19.31 6.53
CA GLY A 61 -6.94 19.18 7.34
C GLY A 61 -7.25 20.43 8.14
N SER A 62 -7.28 21.60 7.51
CA SER A 62 -7.91 22.80 8.06
C SER A 62 -9.44 22.61 8.04
N HIS A 63 -9.94 21.67 8.86
CA HIS A 63 -11.32 21.58 9.33
C HIS A 63 -11.28 20.89 10.70
N ASP A 64 -11.03 21.71 11.72
CA ASP A 64 -11.62 21.64 13.07
C ASP A 64 -12.03 20.27 13.65
N PHE A 65 -11.14 19.27 13.63
CA PHE A 65 -11.31 18.07 14.47
C PHE A 65 -10.03 17.81 15.25
N ARG A 66 -9.87 18.61 16.32
CA ARG A 66 -8.88 18.33 17.36
C ARG A 66 -9.31 17.05 18.07
N TYR A 67 -8.74 15.90 17.69
CA TYR A 67 -8.86 14.70 18.50
C TYR A 67 -8.31 15.01 19.90
N PRO A 68 -9.11 14.88 20.97
CA PRO A 68 -8.65 15.21 22.31
C PRO A 68 -7.53 14.25 22.73
N ALA A 69 -6.47 14.79 23.33
CA ALA A 69 -5.29 14.06 23.78
C ALA A 69 -5.59 12.85 24.69
N ALA A 70 -6.80 12.80 25.28
CA ALA A 70 -7.29 11.70 26.10
C ALA A 70 -7.58 10.38 25.33
N MET A 71 -7.64 10.39 23.99
CA MET A 71 -7.89 9.20 23.17
C MET A 71 -6.63 8.47 22.68
N HIS A 72 -5.44 8.95 23.03
CA HIS A 72 -4.21 8.22 22.76
C HIS A 72 -3.77 7.50 24.03
N PRO A 73 -3.98 6.18 24.17
CA PRO A 73 -3.30 5.41 25.21
C PRO A 73 -1.80 5.72 25.10
N GLY A 74 -1.15 5.99 26.24
CA GLY A 74 0.26 6.39 26.27
C GLY A 74 1.12 5.41 25.47
N GLU A 75 2.22 5.87 24.89
CA GLU A 75 3.05 5.06 23.96
C GLU A 75 3.38 3.66 24.50
N GLN A 76 3.62 3.54 25.80
CA GLN A 76 3.85 2.27 26.49
C GLN A 76 2.65 1.32 26.44
N GLN A 77 1.44 1.86 26.57
CA GLN A 77 0.19 1.10 26.55
C GLN A 77 -0.15 0.66 25.12
N ARG A 78 0.16 1.49 24.10
CA ARG A 78 0.08 1.08 22.68
C ARG A 78 1.07 -0.02 22.35
N ALA A 79 2.31 0.08 22.82
CA ALA A 79 3.33 -0.94 22.63
C ALA A 79 2.96 -2.27 23.31
N ALA A 80 2.39 -2.20 24.52
CA ALA A 80 1.93 -3.38 25.26
C ALA A 80 0.78 -4.11 24.53
N LEU A 81 -0.24 -3.37 24.10
CA LEU A 81 -1.37 -3.93 23.34
C LEU A 81 -0.93 -4.50 22.00
N PHE A 82 -0.03 -3.81 21.28
CA PHE A 82 0.51 -4.31 20.02
C PHE A 82 1.31 -5.61 20.23
N LYS A 83 2.11 -5.68 21.29
CA LYS A 83 2.88 -6.87 21.63
C LYS A 83 1.96 -8.06 21.92
N GLU A 84 0.98 -7.88 22.80
CA GLU A 84 0.00 -8.91 23.15
C GLU A 84 -0.79 -9.40 21.93
N GLU A 85 -1.32 -8.49 21.12
CA GLU A 85 -2.08 -8.85 19.91
C GLU A 85 -1.19 -9.53 18.86
N SER A 86 0.07 -9.11 18.72
CA SER A 86 1.02 -9.76 17.81
C SER A 86 1.36 -11.19 18.24
N GLU A 87 1.52 -11.42 19.55
CA GLU A 87 1.78 -12.75 20.11
C GLU A 87 0.57 -13.67 19.90
N ARG A 88 -0.65 -13.16 20.09
CA ARG A 88 -1.90 -13.88 19.81
C ARG A 88 -2.03 -14.25 18.34
N LEU A 89 -1.80 -13.29 17.44
CA LEU A 89 -1.88 -13.53 16.01
C LEU A 89 -0.84 -14.57 15.57
N LEU A 90 0.39 -14.48 16.07
CA LEU A 90 1.44 -15.45 15.78
C LEU A 90 1.10 -16.85 16.30
N ALA A 91 0.52 -16.96 17.50
CA ALA A 91 0.05 -18.22 18.05
C ALA A 91 -1.06 -18.84 17.18
N GLN A 92 -2.08 -18.06 16.85
CA GLN A 92 -3.18 -18.49 15.98
C GLN A 92 -2.69 -18.90 14.58
N THR A 93 -1.75 -18.14 14.03
CA THR A 93 -1.12 -18.43 12.74
C THR A 93 -0.35 -19.75 12.80
N ARG A 94 0.45 -19.96 13.85
CA ARG A 94 1.20 -21.21 14.08
C ARG A 94 0.28 -22.42 14.19
N GLU A 95 -0.85 -22.29 14.88
CA GLU A 95 -1.85 -23.36 14.97
C GLU A 95 -2.51 -23.67 13.62
N LEU A 96 -2.92 -22.64 12.88
CA LEU A 96 -3.50 -22.80 11.55
C LEU A 96 -2.54 -23.57 10.61
N PHE A 97 -1.26 -23.20 10.63
CA PHE A 97 -0.24 -23.88 9.83
C PHE A 97 0.15 -25.27 10.35
N ALA A 98 0.00 -25.54 11.65
CA ALA A 98 0.19 -26.88 12.22
C ALA A 98 -0.97 -27.82 11.81
N GLN A 99 -2.21 -27.31 11.79
CA GLN A 99 -3.38 -28.05 11.30
C GLN A 99 -3.26 -28.35 9.80
N ARG A 100 -2.73 -27.39 9.03
CA ARG A 100 -2.52 -27.56 7.58
C ARG A 100 -1.40 -28.54 7.22
N ARG A 101 -0.52 -28.91 8.17
CA ARG A 101 0.49 -29.97 8.00
C ARG A 101 -0.06 -31.39 8.19
N GLN A 102 -1.27 -31.55 8.72
CA GLN A 102 -1.88 -32.87 8.97
C GLN A 102 -2.92 -33.31 7.94
N GLN A 103 -3.26 -32.47 6.96
CA GLN A 103 -4.06 -32.93 5.82
C GLN A 103 -3.12 -33.35 4.67
N PRO A 104 -3.08 -34.63 4.27
CA PRO A 104 -2.43 -34.99 3.02
C PRO A 104 -3.17 -34.28 1.86
N PRO A 105 -2.50 -34.01 0.74
CA PRO A 105 -3.17 -33.48 -0.44
C PRO A 105 -4.31 -34.42 -0.80
N GLY A 106 -5.54 -33.89 -0.81
CA GLY A 106 -6.71 -34.64 -1.23
C GLY A 106 -6.52 -35.11 -2.67
N PHE A 107 -6.23 -36.41 -2.85
CA PHE A 107 -6.35 -37.07 -4.13
C PHE A 107 -7.85 -37.18 -4.46
N GLY A 108 -8.39 -36.12 -5.04
CA GLY A 108 -9.64 -36.16 -5.77
C GLY A 108 -9.43 -37.02 -7.01
N ARG A 109 -9.87 -38.28 -6.93
CA ARG A 109 -9.94 -39.21 -8.06
C ARG A 109 -10.69 -38.55 -9.22
N HIS A 110 -10.01 -38.32 -10.33
CA HIS A 110 -10.68 -38.36 -11.63
C HIS A 110 -11.04 -39.82 -11.90
N SER A 111 -12.29 -40.18 -11.60
CA SER A 111 -12.89 -41.40 -12.13
C SER A 111 -13.36 -41.11 -13.56
N GLU A 112 -12.49 -41.41 -14.52
CA GLU A 112 -12.93 -41.86 -15.84
C GLU A 112 -13.62 -43.21 -15.67
N ALA A 113 -14.90 -43.29 -16.03
CA ALA A 113 -15.52 -44.54 -16.47
C ALA A 113 -16.87 -44.27 -17.15
N ARG A 114 -16.82 -44.39 -18.48
CA ARG A 114 -17.89 -44.73 -19.44
C ARG A 114 -19.03 -43.75 -19.69
#